data_AF-A0A6I5R3S5-F1
#
_entry.id   AF-A0A6I5R3S5-F1
#
_cell.length_a   1.000
_cell.length_b   1.000
_cell.length_c   1.000
_cell.angle_alpha   90.00
_cell.angle_beta   90.00
_cell.angle_gamma   90.00
#
_symmetry.space_group_name_H-M   'P 1'
#
loop_
_entity.id
_entity.type
_entity.pdbx_description
1 polymer ?
#
loop_
_entity_poly.entity_id
_entity_poly.type
_entity_poly.pdbx_seq_one_letter_code
_entity_poly.pdbx_strand_id
1 'polypeptide(L)' 'MKTKHDCESLLALSLVKMLPSRLQDHSYSILELAQELAGEFECPLCEILTPMGEALQTLAALHRVKFDGSQKRVMLA' A
#
# COMPACT_ATOMS: atom_id res chain seq x y z
N MET A 1 20.30 4.07 -24.29
CA MET A 1 19.90 3.58 -22.96
C MET A 1 18.85 4.53 -22.43
N LYS A 2 17.56 4.19 -22.55
CA LYS A 2 16.47 5.02 -22.01
C LYS A 2 16.21 4.58 -20.58
N THR A 3 16.33 5.53 -19.66
CA THR A 3 16.08 5.43 -18.22
C THR A 3 14.75 4.73 -17.97
N LYS A 4 14.77 3.68 -17.12
CA LYS A 4 13.56 3.08 -16.57
C LYS A 4 12.71 4.22 -16.02
N HIS A 5 11.53 4.44 -16.59
CA HIS A 5 10.59 5.41 -16.05
C HIS A 5 10.14 4.89 -14.69
N ASP A 6 10.70 5.47 -13.63
CA ASP A 6 10.07 5.57 -12.32
C ASP A 6 8.78 6.37 -12.50
N CYS A 7 7.76 5.75 -13.08
CA CYS A 7 6.39 6.23 -12.99
C CYS A 7 5.86 5.80 -11.62
N GLU A 8 6.38 6.39 -10.55
CA GLU A 8 5.73 6.26 -9.25
C GLU A 8 4.32 6.84 -9.40
N SER A 9 3.30 6.00 -9.29
CA SER A 9 1.91 6.47 -9.31
C SER A 9 1.76 7.56 -8.23
N LEU A 10 1.19 8.71 -8.59
CA LEU A 10 0.92 9.79 -7.61
C LEU A 10 0.08 9.25 -6.43
N LEU A 11 -0.76 8.26 -6.71
CA LEU A 11 -1.52 7.53 -5.70
C LEU A 11 -0.59 6.68 -4.83
N ALA A 12 0.37 5.94 -5.39
CA ALA A 12 1.35 5.17 -4.60
C ALA A 12 2.15 6.08 -3.65
N LEU A 13 2.61 7.23 -4.13
CA LEU A 13 3.29 8.23 -3.31
C LEU A 13 2.43 8.77 -2.15
N SER A 14 1.14 8.96 -2.42
CA SER A 14 0.18 9.38 -1.40
C SER A 14 -0.04 8.27 -0.38
N LEU A 15 -0.19 7.02 -0.85
CA LEU A 15 -0.36 5.84 -0.01
C LEU A 15 0.85 5.58 0.89
N VAL A 16 2.09 5.76 0.41
CA VAL A 16 3.30 5.65 1.25
C VAL A 16 3.24 6.57 2.48
N LYS A 17 2.63 7.76 2.34
CA LYS A 17 2.50 8.72 3.44
C LYS A 17 1.35 8.33 4.40
N MET A 18 0.23 7.83 3.88
CA MET A 18 -0.98 7.58 4.67
C MET A 18 -1.04 6.19 5.32
N LEU A 19 -0.50 5.16 4.67
CA LEU A 19 -0.57 3.79 5.16
C LEU A 19 0.02 3.61 6.56
N PRO A 20 1.17 4.22 6.93
CA PRO A 20 1.71 4.06 8.28
C PRO A 20 0.76 4.52 9.39
N SER A 21 0.08 5.67 9.22
CA SER A 21 -0.91 6.12 10.20
C SER A 21 -2.13 5.21 10.26
N ARG A 22 -2.58 4.70 9.10
CA ARG A 22 -3.72 3.76 9.05
C ARG A 22 -3.39 2.41 9.71
N LEU A 23 -2.14 1.97 9.62
CA LEU A 23 -1.65 0.72 10.21
C LEU A 23 -1.27 0.82 11.71
N GLN A 24 -1.41 2.00 12.36
CA GLN A 24 -1.07 2.17 13.78
C GLN A 24 -1.92 1.32 14.71
N ASP A 25 -3.23 1.33 14.50
CA ASP A 25 -4.19 0.70 15.42
C ASP A 25 -4.79 -0.59 14.85
N HIS A 26 -4.50 -0.91 13.59
CA HIS A 26 -5.11 -2.03 12.90
C HIS A 26 -4.15 -2.70 11.91
N SER A 27 -4.19 -4.03 11.87
CA SER A 27 -3.58 -4.80 10.79
C SER A 27 -4.64 -5.10 9.74
N TYR A 28 -4.28 -5.15 8.47
CA TYR A 28 -5.24 -5.39 7.39
C TYR A 28 -4.82 -6.57 6.54
N SER A 29 -5.78 -7.38 6.07
CA SER A 29 -5.52 -8.14 4.86
C SER A 29 -5.34 -7.20 3.66
N ILE A 30 -4.65 -7.68 2.63
CA ILE A 30 -4.46 -6.91 1.39
C ILE A 30 -5.79 -6.48 0.76
N LEU A 31 -6.81 -7.34 0.84
CA LEU A 31 -8.12 -7.06 0.23
C LEU A 31 -8.92 -6.03 1.04
N GLU A 32 -8.94 -6.13 2.38
CA GLU A 32 -9.59 -5.14 3.25
C GLU A 32 -8.98 -3.76 3.02
N LEU A 33 -7.65 -3.68 3.02
CA LEU A 33 -6.94 -2.42 2.79
C LEU A 33 -7.27 -1.85 1.41
N ALA A 34 -7.25 -2.68 0.37
CA ALA A 34 -7.58 -2.24 -0.99
C ALA A 34 -9.03 -1.75 -1.09
N GLN A 35 -9.99 -2.43 -0.45
CA GLN A 35 -11.40 -2.02 -0.47
C GLN A 35 -11.62 -0.68 0.23
N GLU A 36 -11.00 -0.47 1.39
CA GLU A 36 -11.08 0.81 2.09
C GLU A 36 -10.49 1.95 1.27
N LEU A 37 -9.31 1.74 0.70
CA LEU A 37 -8.65 2.75 -0.13
C LEU A 37 -9.46 3.03 -1.40
N ALA A 38 -9.98 2.01 -2.08
CA ALA A 38 -10.84 2.19 -3.25
C ALA A 38 -12.09 3.03 -2.93
N GLY A 39 -12.68 2.83 -1.74
CA GLY A 39 -13.78 3.64 -1.25
C GLY A 39 -13.37 5.09 -0.94
N GLU A 40 -12.23 5.30 -0.30
CA GLU A 40 -11.71 6.62 0.06
C GLU A 40 -11.31 7.46 -1.16
N PHE A 41 -10.72 6.83 -2.17
CA PHE A 41 -10.30 7.47 -3.42
C PHE A 41 -11.37 7.47 -4.51
N GLU A 42 -12.57 6.96 -4.20
CA GLU A 42 -13.70 6.85 -5.13
C GLU A 42 -13.31 6.20 -6.47
N CYS A 43 -12.46 5.17 -6.44
CA CYS A 43 -11.95 4.51 -7.63
C CYS A 43 -12.24 2.99 -7.62
N PRO A 44 -12.23 2.33 -8.78
CA PRO A 44 -12.35 0.88 -8.85
C PRO A 44 -11.24 0.18 -8.07
N LEU A 45 -11.59 -0.96 -7.44
CA LEU A 45 -10.63 -1.78 -6.69
C LEU A 45 -9.41 -2.19 -7.54
N CYS A 46 -9.62 -2.50 -8.82
CA CYS A 46 -8.54 -2.88 -9.72
C CYS A 46 -7.50 -1.76 -9.95
N GLU A 47 -7.91 -0.50 -9.82
CA GLU A 47 -7.03 0.66 -10.00
C GLU A 47 -6.19 0.94 -8.75
N ILE A 48 -6.65 0.51 -7.56
CA ILE A 48 -5.91 0.71 -6.31
C ILE A 48 -4.83 -0.34 -6.07
N LEU A 49 -5.00 -1.55 -6.60
CA LEU A 49 -4.18 -2.72 -6.24
C LEU A 49 -2.69 -2.51 -6.57
N THR A 50 -2.39 -1.99 -7.77
CA THR A 50 -1.00 -1.75 -8.19
C THR A 50 -0.36 -0.63 -7.35
N PRO A 51 -0.95 0.58 -7.24
CA PRO A 51 -0.39 1.65 -6.41
C PRO A 51 -0.23 1.27 -4.93
N MET A 52 -1.18 0.51 -4.38
CA MET A 52 -1.09 0.00 -3.02
C MET A 52 0.06 -1.00 -2.87
N GLY A 53 0.22 -1.92 -3.83
CA GLY A 53 1.33 -2.86 -3.86
C GLY A 53 2.69 -2.15 -3.89
N GLU A 54 2.84 -1.15 -4.76
CA GLU A 54 4.04 -0.30 -4.84
C GLU A 54 4.31 0.40 -3.50
N ALA A 55 3.29 1.02 -2.90
CA ALA A 55 3.43 1.71 -1.63
C ALA A 55 3.85 0.76 -0.48
N LEU A 56 3.26 -0.43 -0.42
CA LEU A 56 3.61 -1.45 0.57
C LEU A 56 5.03 -1.97 0.38
N GLN A 57 5.47 -2.18 -0.86
CA GLN A 57 6.85 -2.57 -1.16
C GLN A 57 7.85 -1.50 -0.71
N THR A 58 7.57 -0.22 -1.02
CA THR A 58 8.40 0.90 -0.58
C THR A 58 8.47 0.98 0.94
N LEU A 59 7.33 0.85 1.64
CA LEU A 59 7.30 0.87 3.10
C LEU A 59 8.00 -0.34 3.73
N ALA A 60 7.92 -1.51 3.10
CA ALA A 60 8.62 -2.70 3.56
C ALA A 60 10.15 -2.55 3.40
N ALA A 61 10.60 -1.96 2.28
CA ALA A 61 12.01 -1.63 2.06
C ALA A 61 12.54 -0.62 3.08
N LEU A 62 11.67 0.26 3.59
CA LEU A 62 11.97 1.21 4.67
C LEU A 62 11.80 0.61 6.08
N HIS A 63 11.52 -0.70 6.20
CA HIS A 63 11.22 -1.37 7.47
C HIS A 63 10.11 -0.70 8.29
N ARG A 64 9.11 -0.08 7.63
CA ARG A 64 7.98 0.57 8.29
C ARG A 64 6.75 -0.32 8.41
N VAL A 65 6.63 -1.31 7.52
CA VAL A 65 5.55 -2.30 7.56
C VAL A 65 6.13 -3.71 7.49
N LYS A 66 5.40 -4.66 8.05
CA LYS A 66 5.68 -6.09 7.98
C LYS A 66 4.47 -6.85 7.44
N PHE A 67 4.76 -7.95 6.76
CA PHE A 67 3.75 -8.87 6.27
C PHE A 67 3.78 -10.15 7.10
N ASP A 68 2.67 -10.44 7.78
CA ASP A 68 2.44 -11.74 8.40
C ASP A 68 1.86 -12.69 7.36
N GLY A 69 2.70 -13.56 6.81
CA GLY A 69 2.29 -14.55 5.83
C GLY A 69 1.37 -15.64 6.37
N SER A 70 1.35 -15.89 7.69
CA SER A 70 0.47 -16.89 8.31
C SER A 70 -0.98 -16.41 8.37
N GLN A 71 -1.16 -15.13 8.67
CA GLN A 71 -2.48 -14.48 8.74
C GLN A 71 -2.84 -13.70 7.47
N LYS A 72 -1.90 -13.57 6.53
CA LYS A 72 -2.00 -12.75 5.31
C LYS A 72 -2.34 -11.29 5.63
N ARG A 73 -1.74 -10.74 6.68
CA ARG A 73 -2.00 -9.36 7.15
C ARG A 73 -0.76 -8.48 7.02
N VAL A 74 -1.00 -7.20 6.74
CA VAL A 74 -0.03 -6.12 6.80
C VAL A 74 -0.24 -5.36 8.10
N MET A 75 0.85 -4.99 8.76
CA MET A 75 0.86 -4.18 9.97
C MET A 75 2.14 -3.34 10.03
N LEU A 76 2.18 -2.35 10.92
CA LEU A 76 3.43 -1.64 11.18
C LEU A 76 4.51 -2.61 11.67
N ALA A 77 5.75 -2.35 11.24
CA ALA A 77 6.92 -3.14 11.63
C ALA A 77 7.20 -3.00 13.13
#